data_AF-A0A4P2QS22-F1
#
_entry.id   AF-A0A4P2QS22-F1
#
_cell.length_a   1.000
_cell.length_b   1.000
_cell.length_c   1.000
_cell.angle_alpha   90.00
_cell.angle_beta   90.00
_cell.angle_gamma   90.00
#
_symmetry.space_group_name_H-M   'P 1'
#
loop_
_entity.id
_entity.type
_entity.pdbx_description
1 polymer ?
#
loop_
_entity_poly.entity_id
_entity_poly.type
_entity_poly.pdbx_seq_one_letter_code
_entity_poly.pdbx_strand_id
1 'polypeptide(L)' 'MIGADVDPARCPLCGEANACGMAEGATTCWCFEAAIPADVLQRVPQEARGVACVCRACATGRRDPAKALDLIDRLVRGR' A
#
# COMPACT_ATOMS: atom_id res chain seq x y z
N MET A 1 12.62 24.08 5.12
CA MET A 1 11.95 22.98 4.40
C MET A 1 12.40 21.69 5.04
N ILE A 2 11.65 21.18 6.02
CA ILE A 2 11.94 19.88 6.63
C ILE A 2 11.37 18.82 5.68
N GLY A 3 12.25 18.14 4.93
CA GLY A 3 11.89 16.90 4.27
C GLY A 3 11.43 15.94 5.36
N ALA A 4 10.17 15.49 5.29
CA ALA A 4 9.67 14.49 6.22
C ALA A 4 10.56 13.26 6.08
N ASP A 5 11.19 12.85 7.18
CA ASP A 5 11.94 11.61 7.25
C ASP A 5 10.96 10.46 6.95
N VAL A 6 11.09 9.88 5.76
CA VAL A 6 10.23 8.78 5.32
C VAL A 6 10.71 7.53 6.04
N ASP A 7 9.96 7.09 7.05
CA ASP A 7 10.22 5.84 7.74
C ASP A 7 9.99 4.64 6.79
N PRO A 8 11.04 3.88 6.41
CA PRO A 8 10.92 2.75 5.50
C PRO A 8 10.10 1.59 6.06
N ALA A 9 9.88 1.54 7.38
CA ALA A 9 9.07 0.51 8.04
C ALA A 9 7.57 0.88 8.11
N ARG A 10 7.18 2.09 7.69
CA ARG A 10 5.79 2.56 7.70
C ARG A 10 5.21 2.69 6.30
N CYS A 11 3.92 2.40 6.21
CA CYS A 11 3.15 2.55 4.99
C CYS A 11 2.93 4.04 4.71
N PRO A 12 3.37 4.57 3.56
CA PRO A 12 3.23 6.00 3.27
C PRO A 12 1.78 6.43 2.98
N LEU A 13 0.86 5.47 2.82
CA LEU A 13 -0.56 5.75 2.58
C LEU A 13 -1.40 5.79 3.86
N CYS A 14 -0.98 5.08 4.92
CA CYS A 14 -1.80 4.94 6.13
C CYS A 14 -1.02 5.09 7.44
N GLY A 15 0.29 5.28 7.41
CA GLY A 15 1.16 5.48 8.58
C GLY A 15 1.45 4.23 9.43
N GLU A 16 0.70 3.15 9.24
CA GLU A 16 0.88 1.86 9.93
C GLU A 16 2.10 1.07 9.43
N ALA A 17 2.54 0.06 10.18
CA ALA A 17 3.63 -0.84 9.75
C ALA A 17 3.34 -1.45 8.36
N ASN A 18 4.34 -1.45 7.47
CA ASN A 18 4.22 -2.01 6.12
C ASN A 18 4.62 -3.49 6.01
N ALA A 19 5.26 -4.04 7.06
CA ALA A 19 5.84 -5.38 7.09
C ALA A 19 6.79 -5.63 5.90
N CYS A 20 7.60 -4.62 5.55
CA CYS A 20 8.59 -4.73 4.51
C CYS A 20 9.78 -5.57 4.99
N GLY A 21 9.91 -6.79 4.47
CA GLY A 21 11.03 -7.66 4.83
C GLY A 21 12.40 -7.02 4.54
N MET A 22 12.52 -6.22 3.48
CA MET A 22 13.77 -5.51 3.16
C MET A 22 14.13 -4.46 4.22
N ALA A 23 13.14 -3.73 4.75
CA ALA A 23 13.37 -2.75 5.82
C ALA A 23 13.72 -3.44 7.15
N GLU A 24 13.29 -4.69 7.33
CA GLU A 24 13.60 -5.54 8.48
C GLU A 24 14.92 -6.33 8.32
N GLY A 25 15.65 -6.15 7.20
CA GLY A 25 16.92 -6.84 6.93
C GLY A 25 16.77 -8.28 6.41
N ALA A 26 15.57 -8.68 5.99
CA ALA A 26 15.33 -9.94 5.30
C ALA A 26 15.67 -9.84 3.80
N THR A 27 15.81 -10.99 3.15
CA THR A 27 16.07 -11.10 1.71
C THR A 27 14.80 -11.31 0.87
N THR A 28 13.66 -11.56 1.53
CA THR A 28 12.36 -11.77 0.92
C THR A 28 11.32 -10.83 1.54
N CYS A 29 10.28 -10.51 0.79
CA CYS A 29 9.17 -9.69 1.27
C CYS A 29 7.86 -10.23 0.70
N TRP A 30 6.76 -10.09 1.44
CA TRP A 30 5.45 -10.51 0.99
C TRP A 30 5.01 -9.82 -0.32
N CYS A 31 5.57 -8.64 -0.62
CA CYS A 31 5.18 -7.87 -1.80
C CYS A 31 5.77 -8.40 -3.11
N PHE A 32 6.81 -9.25 -3.06
CA PHE A 32 7.49 -9.74 -4.27
C PHE A 32 6.59 -10.63 -5.13
N GLU A 33 5.64 -11.32 -4.50
CA GLU A 33 4.67 -12.19 -5.18
C GLU A 33 3.28 -11.52 -5.29
N ALA A 34 3.16 -10.27 -4.84
CA ALA A 34 1.88 -9.55 -4.84
C ALA A 34 1.76 -8.65 -6.07
N ALA A 35 0.67 -8.81 -6.83
CA ALA A 35 0.28 -7.83 -7.83
C ALA A 35 -0.28 -6.58 -7.13
N ILE A 36 0.53 -5.52 -7.02
CA ILE A 36 0.10 -4.24 -6.44
C ILE A 36 -0.56 -3.38 -7.53
N PRO A 37 -1.83 -2.97 -7.37
CA PRO A 37 -2.52 -2.16 -8.36
C PRO A 37 -1.80 -0.83 -8.62
N ALA A 38 -1.74 -0.42 -9.90
CA ALA A 38 -1.08 0.82 -10.30
C ALA A 38 -1.70 2.06 -9.62
N ASP A 39 -3.01 2.07 -9.42
CA ASP A 39 -3.71 3.17 -8.74
C ASP A 39 -3.28 3.34 -7.27
N VAL A 40 -2.89 2.24 -6.60
CA VAL A 40 -2.34 2.28 -5.24
C VAL A 40 -0.95 2.92 -5.27
N LEU A 41 -0.11 2.55 -6.22
CA LEU A 41 1.24 3.10 -6.37
C LEU A 41 1.22 4.59 -6.74
N GLN A 42 0.25 5.02 -7.54
CA GLN A 42 0.08 6.43 -7.92
C GLN A 42 -0.22 7.33 -6.72
N ARG A 43 -0.88 6.80 -5.69
CA ARG A 43 -1.20 7.52 -4.44
C ARG A 43 0.01 7.68 -3.52
N VAL A 44 1.12 6.97 -3.76
CA VAL A 44 2.33 7.08 -2.93
C VAL A 44 2.94 8.47 -3.13
N PRO A 45 3.16 9.26 -2.05
CA PRO A 45 3.85 10.54 -2.10
C PRO A 45 5.20 10.42 -2.80
N GLN A 46 5.61 11.46 -3.54
CA GLN A 46 6.79 11.38 -4.39
C GLN A 46 8.05 11.08 -3.56
N GLU A 47 8.15 11.69 -2.38
CA GLU A 47 9.26 11.53 -1.43
C GLU A 47 9.37 10.10 -0.89
N ALA A 48 8.27 9.34 -0.85
CA ALA A 48 8.24 7.99 -0.33
C ALA A 48 8.46 6.89 -1.40
N ARG A 49 8.46 7.25 -2.69
CA ARG A 49 8.63 6.30 -3.78
C ARG A 49 10.05 5.75 -3.79
N GLY A 50 10.17 4.42 -3.80
CA GLY A 50 11.46 3.73 -3.71
C GLY A 50 12.09 3.74 -2.31
N VAL A 51 11.44 4.36 -1.31
CA VAL A 51 11.92 4.43 0.08
C VAL A 51 11.08 3.55 1.00
N ALA A 52 9.75 3.67 0.93
CA ALA A 52 8.83 2.93 1.80
C ALA A 52 7.81 2.12 0.99
N CYS A 53 7.58 0.87 1.39
CA CYS A 53 6.56 0.02 0.78
C CYS A 53 5.15 0.35 1.32
N VAL A 54 4.14 0.17 0.48
CA VAL A 54 2.74 0.15 0.92
C VAL A 54 2.46 -1.13 1.72
N CYS A 55 1.59 -1.09 2.73
CA CYS A 55 1.20 -2.29 3.48
C CYS A 55 0.22 -3.17 2.69
N ARG A 56 0.09 -4.45 3.07
CA ARG A 56 -0.84 -5.41 2.43
C ARG A 56 -2.28 -4.91 2.39
N ALA A 57 -2.74 -4.22 3.44
CA ALA A 57 -4.11 -3.71 3.49
C ALA A 57 -4.36 -2.60 2.45
N CYS A 58 -3.39 -1.70 2.26
CA CYS A 58 -3.45 -0.68 1.22
C CYS A 58 -3.30 -1.29 -0.19
N ALA A 59 -2.38 -2.24 -0.36
CA ALA A 59 -2.17 -2.93 -1.64
C ALA A 59 -3.43 -3.68 -2.12
N THR A 60 -4.20 -4.28 -1.20
CA THR A 60 -5.43 -5.01 -1.55
C THR A 60 -6.70 -4.14 -1.51
N GLY A 61 -6.59 -2.82 -1.35
CA GLY A 61 -7.76 -1.93 -1.26
C GLY A 61 -8.63 -2.10 0.00
N ARG A 62 -8.18 -2.83 1.02
CA ARG A 62 -8.93 -3.03 2.28
C ARG A 62 -9.11 -1.74 3.10
N ARG A 63 -8.32 -0.72 2.82
CA ARG A 63 -8.42 0.61 3.44
C ARG A 63 -9.07 1.66 2.52
N ASP A 64 -9.72 1.23 1.44
CA ASP A 64 -10.38 2.11 0.47
C ASP A 64 -11.91 1.87 0.47
N PRO A 65 -12.68 2.69 1.19
CA PRO A 65 -14.14 2.53 1.29
C PRO A 65 -14.86 2.66 -0.05
N ALA A 66 -14.34 3.49 -0.97
CA ALA A 66 -14.94 3.66 -2.29
C ALA A 66 -14.79 2.37 -3.11
N LYS A 67 -13.59 1.79 -3.15
CA LYS A 67 -13.38 0.49 -3.81
C LYS A 67 -14.21 -0.64 -3.18
N ALA A 68 -14.37 -0.63 -1.85
CA ALA A 68 -15.21 -1.62 -1.17
C ALA A 68 -16.68 -1.50 -1.59
N LEU A 69 -17.20 -0.27 -1.65
CA LEU A 69 -18.57 -0.01 -2.11
C LEU A 69 -18.75 -0.40 -3.58
N ASP A 70 -17.80 -0.06 -4.46
CA ASP A 70 -17.84 -0.43 -5.88
C ASP A 70 -17.83 -1.96 -6.07
N LEU A 71 -17.12 -2.69 -5.22
CA LEU A 71 -17.14 -4.16 -5.24
C LEU A 71 -18.50 -4.69 -4.78
N ILE A 72 -19.04 -4.16 -3.69
CA ILE A 72 -20.36 -4.55 -3.18
C ILE A 72 -21.43 -4.26 -4.23
N ASP A 73 -21.42 -3.08 -4.85
CA ASP A 73 -22.36 -2.68 -5.89
C ASP A 73 -22.29 -3.65 -7.09
N ARG A 74 -21.08 -4.01 -7.53
CA ARG A 74 -20.88 -5.04 -8.57
C ARG A 74 -21.44 -6.41 -8.19
N LEU A 75 -21.21 -6.84 -6.95
CA LEU A 75 -21.71 -8.14 -6.47
C LEU A 75 -23.24 -8.16 -6.33
N VAL A 76 -23.84 -7.05 -5.90
CA VAL A 76 -25.30 -6.92 -5.71
C VAL A 76 -26.03 -6.72 -7.04
N ARG A 77 -25.47 -5.91 -7.95
CA ARG A 77 -26.04 -5.68 -9.29
C ARG A 77 -25.75 -6.81 -10.27
N GLY A 78 -24.76 -7.65 -10.00
CA GLY A 78 -24.33 -8.78 -10.82
C GLY A 78 -25.22 -10.03 -10.71
N ARG A 79 -26.53 -9.86 -10.95
CA ARG A 79 -27.23 -10.82 -11.83
C ARG A 79 -26.81 -10.53 -13.26
#